data_AF-A0A519WIW3-F1
#
_entry.id   AF-A0A519WIW3-F1
#
_cell.length_a   1.000
_cell.length_b   1.000
_cell.length_c   1.000
_cell.angle_alpha   90.00
_cell.angle_beta   90.00
_cell.angle_gamma   90.00
#
_symmetry.space_group_name_H-M   'P 1'
#
loop_
_entity.id
_entity.type
_entity.pdbx_description
1 polymer ?
#
loop_
_entity_poly.entity_id
_entity_poly.type
_entity_poly.pdbx_seq_one_letter_code
_entity_poly.pdbx_strand_id
1 'polypeptide(L)'
;MKNQNYVIAIDGYSSCGKSTLAKQLSAHLNFTYVDSGAMYRAITLHLLRDNVDINDIAAVENSLNSARVSFKQIDEQVRIFLNDEDVS
;
A
#
# COMPACT_ATOMS: atom_id res chain seq x y z
N MET A 1 -24.97 -0.54 -21.44
CA MET A 1 -24.84 0.28 -20.22
C MET A 1 -23.35 0.47 -19.94
N LYS A 2 -22.87 1.70 -19.70
CA LYS A 2 -21.48 1.92 -19.28
C LYS A 2 -21.35 1.40 -17.84
N ASN A 3 -20.48 0.41 -17.59
CA ASN A 3 -20.02 0.14 -16.24
C ASN A 3 -19.25 1.38 -15.77
N GLN A 4 -19.81 2.10 -14.79
CA GLN A 4 -19.13 3.19 -14.12
C GLN A 4 -18.29 2.57 -13.01
N ASN A 5 -16.96 2.66 -13.15
CA ASN A 5 -16.04 2.24 -12.10
C ASN A 5 -15.86 3.42 -11.14
N TYR A 6 -16.50 3.33 -9.98
CA TYR A 6 -16.38 4.35 -8.94
C TYR A 6 -15.07 4.19 -8.17
N VAL A 7 -14.43 5.31 -7.84
CA VAL A 7 -13.24 5.38 -7.00
C VAL A 7 -13.55 6.28 -5.81
N ILE A 8 -13.28 5.80 -4.60
CA ILE A 8 -13.53 6.52 -3.35
C ILE A 8 -12.17 6.77 -2.68
N ALA A 9 -11.82 8.04 -2.48
CA ALA A 9 -10.66 8.45 -1.69
C ALA A 9 -11.10 8.78 -0.25
N ILE A 10 -10.33 8.36 0.75
CA ILE A 10 -10.60 8.59 2.18
C ILE A 10 -9.34 9.17 2.82
N ASP A 11 -9.35 10.48 3.01
CA ASP A 11 -8.21 11.24 3.53
C ASP A 11 -8.46 11.82 4.93
N GLY A 12 -7.38 12.16 5.63
CA GLY A 12 -7.41 12.78 6.96
C GLY A 12 -6.17 12.44 7.79
N TYR A 13 -6.03 13.04 8.96
CA TYR A 13 -4.86 12.85 9.83
C TYR A 13 -4.64 11.40 10.27
N SER A 14 -3.40 11.08 10.65
CA SER A 14 -3.06 9.79 11.24
C SER A 14 -3.93 9.48 12.46
N SER A 15 -4.22 8.20 12.70
CA SER A 15 -4.96 7.71 13.88
C SER A 15 -6.46 8.10 13.97
N CYS A 16 -7.07 8.68 12.93
CA CYS A 16 -8.51 8.97 12.90
C CYS A 16 -9.41 7.78 12.51
N GLY A 17 -8.88 6.56 12.43
CA GLY A 17 -9.65 5.36 12.05
C GLY A 17 -9.91 5.17 10.54
N LYS A 18 -9.23 5.94 9.68
CA LYS A 18 -9.44 5.92 8.21
C LYS A 18 -9.29 4.53 7.59
N SER A 19 -8.21 3.81 7.90
CA SER A 19 -7.98 2.47 7.34
C SER A 19 -9.06 1.49 7.79
N THR A 20 -9.52 1.58 9.04
CA THR A 20 -10.63 0.75 9.57
C THR A 20 -11.92 1.04 8.81
N LEU A 21 -12.29 2.31 8.67
CA LEU A 21 -13.48 2.72 7.92
C LEU A 21 -13.39 2.28 6.45
N ALA A 22 -12.27 2.54 5.79
CA ALA A 22 -12.05 2.20 4.39
C ALA A 22 -12.15 0.69 4.14
N LYS A 23 -11.55 -0.13 5.03
CA LYS A 23 -11.63 -1.59 4.97
C LYS A 23 -13.08 -2.06 5.13
N GLN A 24 -13.80 -1.58 6.14
CA GLN A 24 -15.21 -1.95 6.35
C GLN A 24 -16.12 -1.49 5.20
N LEU A 25 -15.94 -0.27 4.71
CA LEU A 25 -16.71 0.29 3.60
C LEU A 25 -16.48 -0.50 2.32
N SER A 26 -15.22 -0.86 2.03
CA SER A 26 -14.87 -1.65 0.86
C SER A 26 -15.53 -3.04 0.88
N ALA A 27 -15.54 -3.71 2.03
CA ALA A 27 -16.22 -4.99 2.21
C ALA A 27 -17.74 -4.85 2.03
N HIS A 28 -18.34 -3.79 2.57
CA HIS A 28 -19.77 -3.53 2.44
C HIS A 28 -20.21 -3.23 1.01
N LEU A 29 -19.40 -2.49 0.25
CA LEU A 29 -19.70 -2.09 -1.13
C LEU A 29 -19.16 -3.07 -2.19
N ASN A 30 -18.42 -4.10 -1.78
CA ASN A 30 -17.66 -4.99 -2.66
C ASN A 30 -16.64 -4.25 -3.56
N PHE A 31 -15.89 -3.32 -2.96
CA PHE A 31 -14.83 -2.54 -3.61
C PHE A 31 -13.46 -3.14 -3.28
N THR A 32 -12.50 -2.97 -4.18
CA THR A 32 -11.09 -3.21 -3.86
C THR A 32 -10.59 -2.16 -2.86
N TYR A 33 -9.98 -2.61 -1.77
CA TYR A 33 -9.31 -1.76 -0.79
C TYR A 33 -7.84 -1.57 -1.13
N VAL A 34 -7.35 -0.33 -1.05
CA VAL A 34 -5.94 0.02 -1.25
C VAL A 34 -5.47 0.86 -0.05
N ASP A 35 -4.45 0.39 0.67
CA ASP A 35 -3.80 1.15 1.75
C ASP A 35 -2.50 1.79 1.22
N SER A 36 -2.58 3.06 0.84
CA SER A 36 -1.41 3.82 0.39
C SER A 36 -0.36 3.99 1.49
N GLY A 37 -0.78 4.13 2.75
CA GLY A 37 0.16 4.28 3.88
C GLY A 37 1.02 3.03 4.06
N ALA A 38 0.42 1.86 3.88
CA ALA A 38 1.14 0.60 3.98
C ALA A 38 2.05 0.35 2.76
N MET A 39 1.66 0.82 1.56
CA MET A 39 2.54 0.87 0.39
C MET A 39 3.81 1.69 0.67
N TYR A 40 3.66 2.92 1.17
CA TYR A 40 4.80 3.78 1.50
C TYR A 40 5.71 3.13 2.55
N ARG A 41 5.13 2.50 3.60
CA ARG A 41 5.92 1.79 4.62
C ARG A 41 6.71 0.61 4.04
N ALA A 42 6.14 -0.15 3.09
CA ALA A 42 6.86 -1.23 2.43
C ALA A 42 8.06 -0.71 1.63
N ILE A 43 7.90 0.41 0.91
CA ILE A 43 9.03 1.05 0.21
C ILE A 43 10.07 1.59 1.20
N THR A 44 9.66 2.21 2.30
CA THR A 44 10.59 2.62 3.35
C THR A 44 11.40 1.43 3.88
N LEU A 45 10.74 0.30 4.13
CA LEU A 45 11.43 -0.92 4.57
C LEU A 45 12.44 -1.43 3.53
N HIS A 46 12.09 -1.38 2.24
CA HIS A 46 13.01 -1.73 1.14
C HIS A 46 14.29 -0.88 1.18
N LEU A 47 14.14 0.45 1.22
CA LEU A 47 15.27 1.39 1.25
C LEU A 47 16.14 1.22 2.51
N LEU A 48 15.51 0.95 3.67
CA LEU A 48 16.22 0.69 4.91
C LEU A 48 17.03 -0.62 4.84
N ARG A 49 16.48 -1.68 4.26
CA ARG A 49 17.17 -2.98 4.10
C ARG A 49 18.34 -2.87 3.12
N ASP A 50 18.18 -2.08 2.07
CA ASP A 50 19.22 -1.83 1.08
C ASP A 50 20.27 -0.78 1.55
N ASN A 51 20.10 -0.20 2.73
CA ASN A 51 20.95 0.87 3.28
C ASN A 51 21.14 2.05 2.30
N VAL A 52 20.07 2.44 1.61
CA VAL A 52 20.09 3.54 0.64
C VAL A 52 20.15 4.87 1.37
N ASP A 53 21.05 5.76 0.95
CA ASP A 53 21.02 7.16 1.40
C ASP A 53 19.82 7.87 0.77
N ILE A 54 18.83 8.20 1.60
CA ILE A 54 17.60 8.86 1.17
C ILE A 54 17.83 10.31 0.70
N ASN A 55 19.00 10.89 0.96
CA ASN A 55 19.38 12.21 0.45
C ASN A 55 19.97 12.14 -0.98
N ASP A 56 20.35 10.95 -1.44
CA ASP A 56 20.75 10.70 -2.83
C ASP A 56 19.54 10.20 -3.63
N ILE A 57 18.90 11.13 -4.33
CA ILE A 57 17.72 10.85 -5.15
C ILE A 57 18.02 9.78 -6.20
N ALA A 58 19.20 9.80 -6.81
CA ALA A 58 19.57 8.83 -7.84
C ALA A 58 19.73 7.43 -7.22
N ALA A 59 20.30 7.34 -6.01
CA ALA A 59 20.38 6.06 -5.29
C ALA A 59 19.00 5.52 -4.93
N VAL A 60 18.07 6.38 -4.50
CA VAL A 60 16.67 5.99 -4.23
C VAL A 60 15.99 5.48 -5.51
N GLU A 61 16.02 6.24 -6.60
CA GLU A 61 15.44 5.84 -7.88
C GLU A 61 15.99 4.50 -8.38
N ASN A 62 17.30 4.30 -8.25
CA ASN A 62 17.95 3.05 -8.63
C ASN A 62 17.49 1.87 -7.78
N SER A 63 17.39 2.03 -6.45
CA SER A 63 16.90 0.97 -5.55
C SER A 63 15.44 0.60 -5.85
N LEU A 64 14.59 1.59 -6.14
CA LEU A 64 13.18 1.37 -6.47
C LEU A 64 12.95 0.44 -7.68
N ASN A 65 13.89 0.35 -8.62
CA ASN A 65 13.79 -0.59 -9.76
C ASN A 65 13.73 -2.06 -9.33
N SER A 66 14.21 -2.38 -8.13
CA SER A 66 14.19 -3.73 -7.55
C SER A 66 13.05 -3.96 -6.56
N ALA A 67 12.33 -2.91 -6.17
CA ALA A 67 11.25 -2.98 -5.19
C ALA A 67 9.93 -3.37 -5.85
N ARG A 68 9.35 -4.50 -5.43
CA ARG A 68 8.03 -4.94 -5.88
C ARG A 68 7.06 -5.02 -4.71
N VAL A 69 6.11 -4.09 -4.67
CA VAL A 69 4.99 -4.11 -3.73
C VAL A 69 3.77 -4.75 -4.39
N SER A 70 3.17 -5.73 -3.72
CA SER A 70 1.90 -6.33 -4.18
C SER A 70 0.93 -6.52 -3.03
N PHE A 71 -0.36 -6.46 -3.35
CA PHE A 71 -1.45 -6.66 -2.41
C PHE A 71 -2.14 -7.98 -2.74
N LYS A 72 -2.32 -8.85 -1.74
CA LYS A 72 -3.02 -10.13 -1.89
C LYS A 72 -4.11 -10.24 -0.85
N GLN A 73 -5.30 -10.67 -1.25
CA GLN A 73 -6.38 -10.96 -0.33
C GLN A 73 -6.25 -12.40 0.17
N ILE A 74 -6.02 -12.57 1.47
CA ILE A 74 -5.83 -13.86 2.15
C ILE A 74 -6.70 -13.83 3.42
N ASP A 75 -7.57 -14.82 3.60
CA ASP A 75 -8.47 -14.92 4.76
C ASP A 75 -9.27 -13.61 5.04
N GLU A 76 -9.86 -13.03 3.97
CA GLU A 76 -10.62 -11.77 4.02
C GLU A 76 -9.80 -10.53 4.44
N GLN A 77 -8.47 -10.66 4.50
CA GLN A 77 -7.55 -9.58 4.84
C GLN A 77 -6.64 -9.25 3.66
N VAL A 78 -6.46 -7.97 3.40
CA VAL A 78 -5.44 -7.51 2.44
C VAL A 78 -4.08 -7.59 3.13
N ARG A 79 -3.20 -8.43 2.57
CA ARG A 79 -1.80 -8.56 2.97
C ARG A 79 -0.89 -7.90 1.95
N ILE A 80 0.25 -7.42 2.41
CA ILE A 80 1.20 -6.65 1.63
C ILE A 80 2.49 -7.45 1.52
N PHE A 81 2.96 -7.59 0.30
CA PHE A 81 4.18 -8.29 -0.01
C PHE A 81 5.20 -7.33 -0.59
N LEU A 82 6.42 -7.36 -0.06
CA LEU A 82 7.60 -6.70 -0.60
C LEU A 82 8.54 -7.79 -1.13
N ASN A 83 8.79 -7.80 -2.45
CA ASN A 83 9.65 -8.81 -3.09
C ASN A 83 9.24 -10.25 -2.73
N ASP A 84 7.93 -10.50 -2.75
CA ASP A 84 7.28 -11.78 -2.40
C ASP A 84 7.37 -12.20 -0.91
N GLU A 85 7.91 -11.36 -0.03
CA GLU A 85 7.88 -11.52 1.44
C GLU A 85 6.67 -10.78 2.04
N ASP A 86 5.91 -11.42 2.93
CA ASP A 86 4.81 -10.80 3.67
C ASP A 86 5.36 -9.80 4.71
N VAL A 87 4.96 -8.53 4.60
CA VAL A 87 5.39 -7.41 5.47
C VAL A 87 4.20 -6.71 6.15
N SER A 88 3.06 -7.41 6.25
CA SER A 88 1.78 -6.92 6.81
C SER A 88 1.79 -6.72 8.32
#